data_AF-A0A9E2IBQ6-F1
#
_entry.id   AF-A0A9E2IBQ6-F1
#
_cell.length_a   1.000
_cell.length_b   1.000
_cell.length_c   1.000
_cell.angle_alpha   90.00
_cell.angle_beta   90.00
_cell.angle_gamma   90.00
#
_symmetry.space_group_name_H-M   'P 1'
#
loop_
_entity.id
_entity.type
_entity.pdbx_description
1 polymer ?
#
loop_
_entity_poly.entity_id
_entity_poly.type
_entity_poly.pdbx_seq_one_letter_code
_entity_poly.pdbx_strand_id
1 'polypeptide(L)'
;MEKEYEKIAKFLSPEEFSWVIMNFFSHKELASFMERMGFNYSGARTTTIPRSKLSLDLACEAIKDKEVAKVLIKKFESINYLELEEIGSLKESEIGSYLKENAREFYLERKIGKIVWALLADVRQEINNEIPKFIEGIEELADEAERSQIAREVEKEVVEKRDRKWFKGALEKLKRKNKLIDESNKFLVKENKKFKQRANTFHKKNKELEKKLAFINQQKGILNKSIQRKDEQIKKLEEENKVMGEELKSHPARMLKSSLHHLGKETEKLSYELEKEREQNAKKLLELKREVSFLTTQVVERNQKVEVLRQSLEEADKRGLNLELELKEKRAKEDTHLQVYPHKGERVGIFVDVQNIYYSAKRLFNKKADYNKLLSYLVGKRHLVKAICYIVQTPELSQESFINMLKKIGYTVRTRDLIRRADGSAKGNWDIGMAVDILYMIEKNSLDIVVLVTCDGDFTDLVKVLKSKGIKTEVAGFPKITALDLKRFSDEFILIEEDLML
;
A
#
# COMPACT_ATOMS: atom_id res chain seq x y z
N MET A 1 -16.19 21.76 55.00
CA MET A 1 -16.37 22.95 54.15
C MET A 1 -15.75 24.25 54.69
N GLU A 2 -15.87 24.59 55.99
CA GLU A 2 -15.32 25.87 56.51
C GLU A 2 -13.78 25.88 56.56
N LYS A 3 -13.16 24.71 56.77
CA LYS A 3 -11.70 24.55 56.82
C LYS A 3 -11.04 24.58 55.44
N GLU A 4 -11.73 24.08 54.41
CA GLU A 4 -11.22 23.92 53.05
C GLU A 4 -11.12 25.27 52.33
N TYR A 5 -12.08 26.17 52.57
CA TYR A 5 -12.00 27.56 52.12
C TYR A 5 -10.76 28.28 52.67
N GLU A 6 -10.51 28.16 53.97
CA GLU A 6 -9.34 28.76 54.62
C GLU A 6 -8.03 28.18 54.06
N LYS A 7 -8.01 26.88 53.74
CA LYS A 7 -6.86 26.24 53.11
C LYS A 7 -6.59 26.74 51.69
N ILE A 8 -7.62 26.95 50.86
CA ILE A 8 -7.44 27.51 49.52
C ILE A 8 -6.73 28.86 49.61
N ALA A 9 -7.26 29.78 50.43
CA ALA A 9 -6.69 31.12 50.58
C ALA A 9 -5.30 31.10 51.26
N LYS A 10 -5.00 30.07 52.06
CA LYS A 10 -3.71 29.90 52.74
C LYS A 10 -2.61 29.36 51.82
N PHE A 11 -2.94 28.39 50.96
CA PHE A 11 -1.94 27.61 50.22
C PHE A 11 -1.86 27.95 48.73
N LEU A 12 -2.87 28.62 48.16
CA LEU A 12 -2.92 28.94 46.74
C LEU A 12 -3.12 30.44 46.50
N SER A 13 -2.29 30.98 45.61
CA SER A 13 -2.55 32.23 44.90
C SER A 13 -3.76 32.10 43.96
N PRO A 14 -4.38 33.23 43.55
CA PRO A 14 -5.43 33.21 42.53
C PRO A 14 -5.01 32.53 41.22
N GLU A 15 -3.74 32.67 40.84
CA GLU A 15 -3.15 32.06 39.65
C GLU A 15 -3.05 30.53 39.77
N GLU A 16 -2.52 30.03 40.88
CA GLU A 16 -2.44 28.58 41.13
C GLU A 16 -3.84 27.96 41.27
N PHE A 17 -4.75 28.66 41.95
CA PHE A 17 -6.12 28.18 42.10
C PHE A 17 -6.88 28.17 40.77
N SER A 18 -6.58 29.12 39.87
CA SER A 18 -7.07 29.10 38.50
C SER A 18 -6.65 27.82 37.76
N TRP A 19 -5.43 27.32 37.98
CA TRP A 19 -4.98 26.06 37.39
C TRP A 19 -5.78 24.86 37.90
N VAL A 20 -6.06 24.84 39.21
CA VAL A 20 -6.94 23.84 39.82
C VAL A 20 -8.31 23.85 39.15
N ILE A 21 -8.97 25.01 39.07
CA ILE A 21 -10.28 25.17 38.43
C ILE A 21 -10.28 24.65 36.99
N MET A 22 -9.25 24.98 36.20
CA MET A 22 -9.17 24.52 34.82
C MET A 22 -9.15 23.00 34.66
N ASN A 23 -8.72 22.23 35.67
CA ASN A 23 -8.70 20.76 35.59
C ASN A 23 -10.10 20.14 35.75
N PHE A 24 -11.05 20.87 36.35
CA PHE A 24 -12.40 20.36 36.66
C PHE A 24 -13.50 20.82 35.69
N PHE A 25 -13.23 21.81 34.86
CA PHE A 25 -14.23 22.38 33.94
C PHE A 25 -13.70 22.47 32.53
N SER A 26 -14.40 21.91 31.55
CA SER A 26 -14.20 22.30 30.15
C SER A 26 -14.53 23.79 29.93
N HIS A 27 -14.10 24.36 28.81
CA HIS A 27 -14.37 25.77 28.49
C HIS A 27 -15.85 26.14 28.56
N LYS A 28 -16.71 25.28 27.99
CA LYS A 28 -18.16 25.51 27.97
C LYS A 28 -18.79 25.38 29.35
N GLU A 29 -18.35 24.41 30.14
CA GLU A 29 -18.84 24.23 31.52
C GLU A 29 -18.43 25.40 32.40
N LEU A 30 -17.19 25.89 32.27
CA LEU A 30 -16.70 27.04 33.02
C LEU A 30 -17.48 28.30 32.65
N ALA A 31 -17.69 28.57 31.36
CA ALA A 31 -18.49 29.71 30.92
C ALA A 31 -19.94 29.65 31.45
N SER A 32 -20.58 28.48 31.39
CA SER A 32 -21.94 28.31 31.94
C SER A 32 -21.97 28.43 33.46
N PHE A 33 -20.94 27.96 34.15
CA PHE A 33 -20.80 28.11 35.59
C PHE A 33 -20.68 29.59 35.97
N MET A 34 -19.81 30.34 35.28
CA MET A 34 -19.61 31.78 35.47
C MET A 34 -20.91 32.58 35.27
N GLU A 35 -21.69 32.26 34.23
CA GLU A 35 -23.00 32.89 34.00
C GLU A 35 -23.99 32.63 35.14
N ARG A 36 -24.01 31.42 35.71
CA ARG A 36 -24.87 31.08 36.86
C ARG A 36 -24.46 31.78 38.15
N MET A 37 -23.15 32.04 38.31
CA MET A 37 -22.62 32.78 39.46
C MET A 37 -22.76 34.30 39.28
N GLY A 38 -23.36 34.77 38.18
CA GLY A 38 -23.67 36.19 37.96
C GLY A 38 -22.53 37.01 37.34
N PHE A 39 -21.48 36.37 36.82
CA PHE A 39 -20.40 37.08 36.13
C PHE A 39 -20.88 37.64 34.79
N ASN A 40 -20.56 38.91 34.53
CA ASN A 40 -20.87 39.58 33.28
C ASN A 40 -19.64 40.24 32.68
N TYR A 41 -19.41 40.03 31.39
CA TYR A 41 -18.29 40.58 30.64
C TYR A 41 -18.82 41.61 29.64
N SER A 42 -18.47 42.88 29.85
CA SER A 42 -18.98 43.96 29.01
C SER A 42 -18.57 43.78 27.55
N GLY A 43 -19.57 43.75 26.66
CA GLY A 43 -19.35 43.69 25.20
C GLY A 43 -18.94 42.32 24.65
N ALA A 44 -18.89 41.26 25.47
CA ALA A 44 -18.52 39.91 25.03
C ALA A 44 -19.42 38.85 25.68
N ARG A 45 -19.71 37.78 24.95
CA ARG A 45 -20.40 36.62 25.55
C ARG A 45 -19.40 35.88 26.44
N THR A 46 -19.82 35.37 27.59
CA THR A 46 -18.94 34.62 28.50
C THR A 46 -18.23 33.45 27.80
N THR A 47 -18.93 32.78 26.87
CA THR A 47 -18.36 31.71 26.02
C THR A 47 -17.20 32.15 25.11
N THR A 48 -17.09 33.44 24.80
CA THR A 48 -16.02 34.01 23.95
C THR A 48 -14.80 34.48 24.74
N ILE A 49 -14.91 34.58 26.07
CA ILE A 49 -13.79 34.95 26.94
C ILE A 49 -12.78 33.79 26.98
N PRO A 50 -11.46 34.04 26.96
CA PRO A 50 -10.47 32.97 27.09
C PRO A 50 -10.64 32.16 28.38
N ARG A 51 -10.46 30.84 28.30
CA ARG A 51 -10.63 29.92 29.44
C ARG A 51 -9.77 30.30 30.65
N SER A 52 -8.52 30.69 30.41
CA SER A 52 -7.57 31.10 31.44
C SER A 52 -8.02 32.36 32.17
N LYS A 53 -8.71 33.28 31.46
CA LYS A 53 -9.28 34.48 32.06
C LYS A 53 -10.51 34.15 32.90
N LEU A 54 -11.41 33.31 32.38
CA LEU A 54 -12.58 32.84 33.13
C LEU A 54 -12.18 32.13 34.42
N SER A 55 -11.18 31.25 34.38
CA SER A 55 -10.74 30.51 35.57
C SER A 55 -10.05 31.41 36.59
N LEU A 56 -9.29 32.41 36.13
CA LEU A 56 -8.63 33.38 37.01
C LEU A 56 -9.64 34.30 37.69
N ASP A 57 -10.64 34.78 36.96
CA ASP A 57 -11.71 35.60 37.53
C ASP A 57 -12.52 34.81 38.56
N LEU A 58 -12.81 33.54 38.27
CA LEU A 58 -13.47 32.64 39.23
C LEU A 58 -12.61 32.37 40.46
N ALA A 59 -11.31 32.15 40.29
CA ALA A 59 -10.37 31.95 41.40
C ALA A 59 -10.31 33.18 42.31
N CYS A 60 -10.16 34.37 41.71
CA CYS A 60 -10.16 35.64 42.43
C CYS A 60 -11.43 35.84 43.26
N GLU A 61 -12.59 35.51 42.69
CA GLU A 61 -13.87 35.66 43.37
C GLU A 61 -14.04 34.60 44.46
N ALA A 62 -13.72 33.34 44.18
CA ALA A 62 -13.82 32.25 45.14
C ALA A 62 -12.89 32.44 46.35
N ILE A 63 -11.77 33.17 46.23
CA ILE A 63 -10.91 33.52 47.38
C ILE A 63 -11.54 34.63 48.25
N LYS A 64 -12.43 35.46 47.69
CA LYS A 64 -13.06 36.59 48.38
C LYS A 64 -14.45 36.27 48.92
N ASP A 65 -15.23 35.52 48.16
CA ASP A 65 -16.60 35.14 48.45
C ASP A 65 -16.68 33.65 48.82
N LYS A 66 -16.95 33.41 50.10
CA LYS A 66 -17.09 32.07 50.68
C LYS A 66 -18.24 31.27 50.08
N GLU A 67 -19.31 31.90 49.61
CA GLU A 67 -20.43 31.20 48.97
C GLU A 67 -20.04 30.69 47.59
N VAL A 68 -19.28 31.48 46.82
CA VAL A 68 -18.72 31.05 45.53
C VAL A 68 -17.79 29.86 45.71
N ALA A 69 -16.91 29.91 46.72
CA ALA A 69 -16.03 28.81 47.06
C ALA A 69 -16.78 27.53 47.44
N LYS A 70 -17.82 27.61 48.27
CA LYS A 70 -18.60 26.42 48.68
C LYS A 70 -19.21 25.68 47.49
N VAL A 71 -19.75 26.40 46.52
CA VAL A 71 -20.33 25.79 45.31
C VAL A 71 -19.24 25.09 44.48
N LEU A 72 -18.08 25.71 44.37
CA LEU A 72 -16.92 25.18 43.65
C LEU A 72 -16.34 23.91 44.33
N ILE A 73 -16.17 23.96 45.66
CA ILE A 73 -15.68 22.83 46.49
C ILE A 73 -16.58 21.61 46.31
N LYS A 74 -17.90 21.80 46.41
CA LYS A 74 -18.88 20.71 46.19
C LYS A 74 -18.74 20.07 44.81
N LYS A 75 -18.40 20.88 43.79
CA LYS A 75 -18.16 20.38 42.43
C LYS A 75 -16.87 19.55 42.37
N PHE A 76 -15.79 19.99 43.02
CA PHE A 76 -14.53 19.25 43.06
C PHE A 76 -14.68 17.90 43.77
N GLU A 77 -15.31 17.88 44.95
CA GLU A 77 -15.59 16.65 45.70
C GLU A 77 -16.37 15.62 44.88
N SER A 78 -17.31 16.06 44.03
CA SER A 78 -18.10 15.15 43.19
C SER A 78 -17.32 14.47 42.06
N ILE A 79 -16.12 14.95 41.74
CA ILE A 79 -15.33 14.51 40.57
C ILE A 79 -13.98 13.89 40.97
N ASN A 80 -13.49 14.15 42.18
CA ASN A 80 -12.12 13.84 42.61
C ASN A 80 -11.97 12.63 43.53
N TYR A 81 -12.90 11.66 43.47
CA TYR A 81 -12.93 10.56 44.43
C TYR A 81 -11.67 9.67 44.41
N LEU A 82 -11.11 9.40 43.22
CA LEU A 82 -9.93 8.54 43.07
C LEU A 82 -8.69 9.19 43.70
N GLU A 83 -8.44 10.45 43.37
CA GLU A 83 -7.27 11.18 43.86
C GLU A 83 -7.36 11.43 45.38
N LEU A 84 -8.58 11.59 45.92
CA LEU A 84 -8.82 11.67 47.37
C LEU A 84 -8.51 10.34 48.09
N GLU A 85 -8.93 9.21 47.51
CA GLU A 85 -8.67 7.88 48.07
C GLU A 85 -7.17 7.55 48.02
N GLU A 86 -6.52 7.85 46.90
CA GLU A 86 -5.10 7.62 46.68
C GLU A 86 -4.24 8.39 47.69
N ILE A 87 -4.42 9.72 47.79
CA ILE A 87 -3.70 10.56 48.76
C ILE A 87 -4.06 10.17 50.20
N GLY A 88 -5.34 9.85 50.46
CA GLY A 88 -5.81 9.42 51.77
C GLY A 88 -5.16 8.12 52.26
N SER A 89 -4.79 7.22 51.35
CA SER A 89 -4.17 5.92 51.67
C SER A 89 -2.68 5.99 52.00
N LEU A 90 -1.99 7.06 51.59
CA LEU A 90 -0.55 7.22 51.77
C LEU A 90 -0.21 7.65 53.19
N LYS A 91 0.96 7.21 53.70
CA LYS A 91 1.49 7.71 54.98
C LYS A 91 2.08 9.10 54.80
N GLU A 92 2.07 9.88 55.88
CA GLU A 92 2.65 11.23 55.91
C GLU A 92 4.13 11.27 55.48
N SER A 93 4.90 10.22 55.82
CA SER A 93 6.31 10.11 55.42
C SER A 93 6.52 9.80 53.93
N GLU A 94 5.50 9.32 53.24
CA GLU A 94 5.59 8.83 51.85
C GLU A 94 5.10 9.88 50.83
N ILE A 95 4.31 10.85 51.27
CA ILE A 95 3.62 11.80 50.38
C ILE A 95 4.60 12.66 49.56
N GLY A 96 5.68 13.16 50.18
CA GLY A 96 6.64 14.03 49.50
C GLY A 96 7.38 13.30 48.37
N SER A 97 7.81 12.06 48.62
CA SER A 97 8.45 11.21 47.60
C SER A 97 7.45 10.85 46.50
N TYR A 98 6.22 10.50 46.86
CA TYR A 98 5.15 10.19 45.91
C TYR A 98 4.86 11.35 44.95
N LEU A 99 4.68 12.56 45.48
CA LEU A 99 4.41 13.75 44.69
C LEU A 99 5.57 14.07 43.74
N LYS A 100 6.82 13.94 44.20
CA LYS A 100 8.01 14.20 43.40
C LYS A 100 8.21 13.17 42.28
N GLU A 101 8.05 11.89 42.58
CA GLU A 101 8.23 10.80 41.60
C GLU A 101 7.17 10.86 40.49
N ASN A 102 5.94 11.27 40.83
CA ASN A 102 4.82 11.28 39.90
C ASN A 102 4.51 12.67 39.31
N ALA A 103 5.23 13.73 39.70
CA ALA A 103 4.98 15.12 39.25
C ALA A 103 4.90 15.25 37.72
N ARG A 104 5.83 14.60 37.00
CA ARG A 104 5.87 14.61 35.54
C ARG A 104 4.66 13.89 34.92
N GLU A 105 4.24 12.79 35.51
CA GLU A 105 3.06 12.05 35.05
C GLU A 105 1.78 12.86 35.28
N PHE A 106 1.62 13.43 36.48
CA PHE A 106 0.48 14.32 36.79
C PHE A 106 0.39 15.52 35.85
N TYR A 107 1.53 16.08 35.46
CA TYR A 107 1.61 17.16 34.47
C TYR A 107 1.13 16.68 33.09
N LEU A 108 1.66 15.56 32.58
CA LEU A 108 1.33 15.02 31.27
C LEU A 108 -0.14 14.58 31.17
N GLU A 109 -0.69 14.00 32.24
CA GLU A 109 -2.06 13.54 32.31
C GLU A 109 -3.08 14.64 32.64
N ARG A 110 -2.62 15.89 32.87
CA ARG A 110 -3.47 17.02 33.29
C ARG A 110 -4.26 16.73 34.56
N LYS A 111 -3.57 16.13 35.55
CA LYS A 111 -4.10 15.79 36.88
C LYS A 111 -3.64 16.76 37.97
N ILE A 112 -2.76 17.71 37.69
CA ILE A 112 -2.18 18.62 38.71
C ILE A 112 -3.26 19.24 39.60
N GLY A 113 -4.30 19.83 38.99
CA GLY A 113 -5.36 20.48 39.75
C GLY A 113 -6.13 19.51 40.67
N LYS A 114 -6.27 18.27 40.22
CA LYS A 114 -6.91 17.20 41.00
C LYS A 114 -6.07 16.74 42.18
N ILE A 115 -4.76 16.62 41.98
CA ILE A 115 -3.81 16.27 43.05
C ILE A 115 -3.73 17.41 44.07
N VAL A 116 -3.61 18.67 43.63
CA VAL A 116 -3.64 19.84 44.51
C VAL A 116 -4.93 19.88 45.33
N TRP A 117 -6.08 19.60 44.70
CA TRP A 117 -7.35 19.52 45.43
C TRP A 117 -7.36 18.38 46.45
N ALA A 118 -6.87 17.19 46.09
CA ALA A 118 -6.80 16.06 47.01
C ALA A 118 -5.90 16.36 48.23
N LEU A 119 -4.76 17.01 48.00
CA LEU A 119 -3.86 17.47 49.05
C LEU A 119 -4.52 18.53 49.95
N LEU A 120 -5.32 19.45 49.40
CA LEU A 120 -6.04 20.47 50.20
C LEU A 120 -7.16 19.86 51.06
N ALA A 121 -7.90 18.92 50.49
CA ALA A 121 -9.02 18.26 51.14
C ALA A 121 -8.59 17.31 52.26
N ASP A 122 -7.34 16.82 52.24
CA ASP A 122 -6.81 15.94 53.29
C ASP A 122 -6.82 16.62 54.66
N VAL A 123 -7.25 15.90 55.69
CA VAL A 123 -7.39 16.41 57.06
C VAL A 123 -6.04 16.62 57.76
N ARG A 124 -4.98 15.96 57.31
CA ARG A 124 -3.63 16.01 57.90
C ARG A 124 -2.89 17.28 57.45
N GLN A 125 -2.36 18.04 58.40
CA GLN A 125 -1.70 19.32 58.09
C GLN A 125 -0.35 19.10 57.40
N GLU A 126 0.33 18.01 57.73
CA GLU A 126 1.59 17.56 57.18
C GLU A 126 1.50 17.40 55.65
N ILE A 127 0.38 16.83 55.17
CA ILE A 127 0.11 16.67 53.74
C ILE A 127 -0.21 18.00 53.08
N ASN A 128 -1.01 18.85 53.73
CA ASN A 128 -1.32 20.17 53.18
C ASN A 128 -0.04 21.02 53.03
N ASN A 129 0.94 20.86 53.93
CA ASN A 129 2.21 21.60 53.90
C ASN A 129 3.13 21.21 52.73
N GLU A 130 2.85 20.11 52.02
CA GLU A 130 3.61 19.71 50.82
C GLU A 130 3.08 20.38 49.54
N ILE A 131 1.92 21.04 49.58
CA ILE A 131 1.33 21.73 48.41
C ILE A 131 2.28 22.75 47.78
N PRO A 132 2.91 23.68 48.54
CA PRO A 132 3.78 24.68 47.93
C PRO A 132 4.98 24.06 47.20
N LYS A 133 5.61 23.05 47.80
CA LYS A 133 6.74 22.33 47.18
C LYS A 133 6.32 21.58 45.92
N PHE A 134 5.12 21.00 45.94
CA PHE A 134 4.57 20.33 44.77
C PHE A 134 4.30 21.30 43.63
N ILE A 135 3.71 22.47 43.93
CA ILE A 135 3.45 23.51 42.93
C ILE A 135 4.77 24.05 42.36
N GLU A 136 5.74 24.38 43.22
CA GLU A 136 7.07 24.83 42.79
C GLU A 136 7.73 23.81 41.83
N GLY A 137 7.67 22.52 42.16
CA GLY A 137 8.19 21.46 41.26
C GLY A 137 7.41 21.35 39.93
N ILE A 138 6.12 21.65 39.92
CA ILE A 138 5.31 21.69 38.70
C ILE A 138 5.63 22.94 37.85
N GLU A 139 5.86 24.08 38.49
CA GLU A 139 6.29 25.32 37.83
C GLU A 139 7.66 25.14 37.19
N GLU A 140 8.62 24.52 37.88
CA GLU A 140 9.93 24.17 37.32
C GLU A 140 9.80 23.27 36.09
N LEU A 141 8.91 22.27 36.13
CA LEU A 141 8.62 21.39 34.98
C LEU A 141 7.97 22.15 33.81
N ALA A 142 7.08 23.11 34.10
CA ALA A 142 6.46 23.96 33.09
C ALA A 142 7.49 24.90 32.46
N ASP A 143 8.36 25.50 33.26
CA ASP A 143 9.48 26.34 32.86
C ASP A 143 10.49 25.56 32.00
N GLU A 144 10.83 24.31 32.35
CA GLU A 144 11.69 23.45 31.55
C GLU A 144 11.06 23.10 30.20
N ALA A 145 9.75 22.84 30.16
CA ALA A 145 9.00 22.58 28.94
C ALA A 145 8.92 23.83 28.05
N GLU A 146 8.67 24.99 28.65
CA GLU A 146 8.59 26.28 27.97
C GLU A 146 9.97 26.75 27.51
N ARG A 147 11.04 26.61 28.30
CA ARG A 147 12.44 26.84 27.88
C ARG A 147 12.85 25.88 26.77
N SER A 148 12.40 24.63 26.80
CA SER A 148 12.63 23.66 25.72
C SER A 148 11.83 23.99 24.45
N GLN A 149 10.69 24.67 24.58
CA GLN A 149 9.85 25.10 23.46
C GLN A 149 10.35 26.43 22.87
N ILE A 150 10.73 27.39 23.71
CA ILE A 150 11.42 28.64 23.36
C ILE A 150 12.78 28.33 22.75
N ALA A 151 13.55 27.38 23.27
CA ALA A 151 14.80 26.93 22.64
C ALA A 151 14.54 26.34 21.25
N ARG A 152 13.48 25.54 21.08
CA ARG A 152 13.04 25.02 19.77
C ARG A 152 12.50 26.11 18.84
N GLU A 153 11.91 27.19 19.37
CA GLU A 153 11.40 28.33 18.59
C GLU A 153 12.50 29.32 18.20
N VAL A 154 13.48 29.57 19.08
CA VAL A 154 14.70 30.34 18.81
C VAL A 154 15.59 29.60 17.80
N GLU A 155 15.71 28.27 17.93
CA GLU A 155 16.39 27.42 16.96
C GLU A 155 15.66 27.41 15.61
N LYS A 156 14.31 27.41 15.60
CA LYS A 156 13.51 27.63 14.38
C LYS A 156 13.70 29.02 13.77
N GLU A 157 13.78 30.10 14.55
CA GLU A 157 13.92 31.46 14.03
C GLU A 157 15.31 31.72 13.39
N VAL A 158 16.36 31.16 13.99
CA VAL A 158 17.73 31.23 13.47
C VAL A 158 17.89 30.36 12.22
N VAL A 159 17.23 29.19 12.17
CA VAL A 159 17.21 28.31 11.00
C VAL A 159 16.37 28.92 9.87
N GLU A 160 15.20 29.52 10.13
CA GLU A 160 14.31 30.09 9.10
C GLU A 160 14.90 31.28 8.33
N LYS A 161 15.73 32.14 8.96
CA LYS A 161 16.40 33.25 8.25
C LYS A 161 17.52 32.76 7.32
N ARG A 162 18.19 31.65 7.68
CA ARG A 162 19.22 31.00 6.85
C ARG A 162 18.58 30.18 5.73
N ASP A 163 17.45 29.54 6.03
CA ASP A 163 16.69 28.70 5.13
C ASP A 163 15.91 29.48 4.08
N ARG A 164 15.31 30.65 4.36
CA ARG A 164 14.59 31.40 3.29
C ARG A 164 15.48 31.77 2.10
N LYS A 165 16.78 32.02 2.30
CA LYS A 165 17.75 32.32 1.22
C LYS A 165 18.22 31.05 0.52
N TRP A 166 18.46 29.97 1.26
CA TRP A 166 18.84 28.67 0.72
C TRP A 166 17.69 27.98 -0.02
N PHE A 167 16.49 27.93 0.56
CA PHE A 167 15.27 27.40 -0.04
C PHE A 167 14.90 28.14 -1.32
N LYS A 168 15.07 29.47 -1.43
CA LYS A 168 14.83 30.18 -2.71
C LYS A 168 15.76 29.66 -3.82
N GLY A 169 17.05 29.48 -3.51
CA GLY A 169 18.03 28.93 -4.45
C GLY A 169 17.82 27.43 -4.75
N ALA A 170 17.44 26.64 -3.74
CA ALA A 170 17.16 25.22 -3.88
C ALA A 170 15.85 24.97 -4.65
N LEU A 171 14.81 25.76 -4.41
CA LEU A 171 13.54 25.74 -5.13
C LEU A 171 13.74 26.13 -6.60
N GLU A 172 14.61 27.10 -6.88
CA GLU A 172 14.92 27.47 -8.27
C GLU A 172 15.75 26.39 -8.99
N LYS A 173 16.72 25.77 -8.29
CA LYS A 173 17.44 24.59 -8.81
C LYS A 173 16.52 23.39 -9.03
N LEU A 174 15.58 23.13 -8.13
CA LEU A 174 14.57 22.07 -8.25
C LEU A 174 13.58 22.35 -9.38
N LYS A 175 13.14 23.60 -9.55
CA LYS A 175 12.32 24.01 -10.69
C LYS A 175 13.05 23.81 -12.02
N ARG A 176 14.34 24.13 -12.09
CA ARG A 176 15.17 23.87 -13.29
C ARG A 176 15.35 22.38 -13.54
N LYS A 177 15.61 21.57 -12.51
CA LYS A 177 15.70 20.11 -12.63
C LYS A 177 14.38 19.47 -13.05
N ASN A 178 13.25 19.89 -12.47
CA ASN A 178 11.93 19.39 -12.86
C ASN A 178 11.59 19.77 -14.30
N LYS A 179 11.96 20.97 -14.75
CA LYS A 179 11.80 21.35 -16.16
C LYS A 179 12.61 20.46 -17.11
N LEU A 180 13.86 20.14 -16.76
CA LEU A 180 14.71 19.22 -17.53
C LEU A 180 14.17 17.78 -17.54
N ILE A 181 13.61 17.34 -16.40
CA ILE A 181 12.95 16.03 -16.28
C ILE A 181 11.69 16.00 -17.15
N ASP A 182 10.88 17.05 -17.14
CA ASP A 182 9.69 17.15 -17.99
C ASP A 182 10.03 17.17 -19.49
N GLU A 183 11.10 17.86 -19.87
CA GLU A 183 11.61 17.86 -21.24
C GLU A 183 12.13 16.47 -21.65
N SER A 184 12.86 15.80 -20.76
CA SER A 184 13.32 14.42 -20.97
C SER A 184 12.15 13.42 -21.05
N ASN A 185 11.14 13.56 -20.19
CA ASN A 185 9.93 12.74 -20.22
C ASN A 185 9.15 12.96 -21.51
N LYS A 186 9.00 14.20 -21.98
CA LYS A 186 8.39 14.50 -23.29
C LYS A 186 9.17 13.86 -24.44
N PHE A 187 10.50 13.85 -24.37
CA PHE A 187 11.34 13.17 -25.35
C PHE A 187 11.16 11.65 -25.31
N LEU A 188 11.22 11.03 -24.13
CA LEU A 188 11.02 9.59 -23.94
C LEU A 188 9.63 9.12 -24.37
N VAL A 189 8.59 9.90 -24.13
CA VAL A 189 7.23 9.62 -24.61
C VAL A 189 7.18 9.63 -26.15
N LYS A 190 7.86 10.58 -26.81
CA LYS A 190 7.95 10.61 -28.28
C LYS A 190 8.74 9.42 -28.83
N GLU A 191 9.87 9.06 -28.22
CA GLU A 191 10.67 7.88 -28.55
C GLU A 191 9.84 6.60 -28.40
N ASN A 192 9.16 6.41 -27.27
CA ASN A 192 8.29 5.25 -27.04
C ASN A 192 7.16 5.15 -28.06
N LYS A 193 6.60 6.29 -28.51
CA LYS A 193 5.60 6.31 -29.58
C LYS A 193 6.21 5.83 -30.91
N LYS A 194 7.43 6.25 -31.24
CA LYS A 194 8.16 5.78 -32.43
C LYS A 194 8.48 4.28 -32.34
N PHE A 195 8.92 3.79 -31.17
CA PHE A 195 9.17 2.36 -30.95
C PHE A 195 7.91 1.52 -31.10
N LYS A 196 6.78 1.95 -30.53
CA LYS A 196 5.48 1.28 -30.73
C LYS A 196 5.06 1.24 -32.19
N GLN A 197 5.25 2.34 -32.93
CA GLN A 197 4.96 2.37 -34.36
C GLN A 197 5.85 1.40 -35.15
N ARG A 198 7.17 1.37 -34.87
CA ARG A 198 8.10 0.42 -35.49
C ARG A 198 7.73 -1.03 -35.16
N ALA A 199 7.42 -1.33 -33.90
CA ALA A 199 6.99 -2.66 -33.46
C ALA A 199 5.72 -3.12 -34.20
N ASN A 200 4.74 -2.24 -34.37
CA ASN A 200 3.53 -2.54 -35.15
C ASN A 200 3.83 -2.80 -36.63
N THR A 201 4.73 -2.03 -37.24
CA THR A 201 5.17 -2.26 -38.62
C THR A 201 5.91 -3.59 -38.77
N PHE A 202 6.78 -3.94 -37.82
CA PHE A 202 7.46 -5.24 -37.79
C PHE A 202 6.46 -6.38 -37.62
N HIS A 203 5.48 -6.23 -36.74
CA HIS A 203 4.43 -7.24 -36.52
C HIS A 203 3.61 -7.49 -37.80
N LYS A 204 3.24 -6.42 -38.54
CA LYS A 204 2.56 -6.55 -39.84
C LYS A 204 3.42 -7.28 -40.86
N LYS A 205 4.71 -6.94 -40.98
CA LYS A 205 5.65 -7.61 -41.89
C LYS A 205 5.84 -9.08 -41.54
N ASN A 206 5.96 -9.43 -40.25
CA ASN A 206 6.05 -10.84 -39.83
C ASN A 206 4.79 -11.62 -40.21
N LYS A 207 3.60 -11.04 -40.00
CA LYS A 207 2.34 -11.67 -40.39
C LYS A 207 2.24 -11.89 -41.90
N GLU A 208 2.78 -10.99 -42.72
CA GLU A 208 2.88 -11.19 -44.17
C GLU A 208 3.88 -12.28 -44.55
N LEU A 209 5.04 -12.32 -43.89
CA LEU A 209 6.04 -13.37 -44.11
C LEU A 209 5.50 -14.76 -43.71
N GLU A 210 4.77 -14.86 -42.61
CA GLU A 210 4.10 -16.10 -42.18
C GLU A 210 3.09 -16.59 -43.22
N LYS A 211 2.31 -15.68 -43.82
CA LYS A 211 1.39 -16.03 -44.91
C LYS A 211 2.14 -16.51 -46.16
N LYS A 212 3.23 -15.85 -46.53
CA LYS A 212 4.08 -16.27 -47.65
C LYS A 212 4.71 -17.65 -47.40
N LEU A 213 5.19 -17.90 -46.18
CA LEU A 213 5.74 -19.18 -45.78
C LEU A 213 4.68 -20.29 -45.86
N ALA A 214 3.47 -20.03 -45.38
CA ALA A 214 2.35 -20.97 -45.48
C ALA A 214 2.01 -21.30 -46.94
N PHE A 215 1.97 -20.29 -47.81
CA PHE A 215 1.75 -20.49 -49.26
C PHE A 215 2.85 -21.34 -49.91
N ILE A 216 4.12 -21.03 -49.63
CA ILE A 216 5.26 -21.80 -50.15
C ILE A 216 5.19 -23.26 -49.67
N ASN A 217 4.85 -23.50 -48.40
CA ASN A 217 4.70 -24.85 -47.86
C ASN A 217 3.54 -25.62 -48.53
N GLN A 218 2.44 -24.95 -48.83
CA GLN A 218 1.34 -25.54 -49.58
C GLN A 218 1.78 -25.94 -51.00
N GLN A 219 2.48 -25.06 -51.71
CA GLN A 219 3.01 -25.33 -53.05
C GLN A 219 4.00 -26.50 -53.04
N LYS A 220 4.90 -26.54 -52.06
CA LYS A 220 5.83 -27.66 -51.86
C LYS A 220 5.08 -28.98 -51.65
N GLY A 221 3.99 -28.97 -50.89
CA GLY A 221 3.13 -30.15 -50.69
C GLY A 221 2.50 -30.66 -51.98
N ILE A 222 2.01 -29.75 -52.84
CA ILE A 222 1.44 -30.10 -54.15
C ILE A 222 2.54 -30.69 -55.05
N LEU A 223 3.70 -30.05 -55.11
CA LEU A 223 4.82 -30.48 -55.94
C LEU A 223 5.30 -31.89 -55.53
N ASN A 224 5.43 -32.14 -54.22
CA ASN A 224 5.83 -33.45 -53.69
C ASN A 224 4.84 -34.56 -54.08
N LYS A 225 3.52 -34.28 -54.04
CA LYS A 225 2.50 -35.24 -54.51
C LYS A 225 2.60 -35.51 -56.00
N SER A 226 2.92 -34.50 -56.81
CA SER A 226 3.13 -34.65 -58.25
C SER A 226 4.36 -35.51 -58.55
N ILE A 227 5.47 -35.26 -57.85
CA ILE A 227 6.69 -36.06 -57.93
C ILE A 227 6.39 -37.53 -57.59
N GLN A 228 5.71 -37.78 -56.47
CA GLN A 228 5.34 -39.13 -56.05
C GLN A 228 4.52 -39.87 -57.12
N ARG A 229 3.53 -39.21 -57.74
CA ARG A 229 2.74 -39.80 -58.84
C ARG A 229 3.60 -40.13 -60.05
N LYS A 230 4.52 -39.23 -60.44
CA LYS A 230 5.43 -39.49 -61.56
C LYS A 230 6.38 -40.66 -61.24
N ASP A 231 6.89 -40.75 -60.02
CA ASP A 231 7.75 -41.87 -59.59
C ASP A 231 7.00 -43.21 -59.62
N GLU A 232 5.74 -43.25 -59.20
CA GLU A 232 4.87 -44.43 -59.32
C GLU A 232 4.63 -44.82 -60.79
N GLN A 233 4.45 -43.83 -61.68
CA GLN A 233 4.26 -44.07 -63.10
C GLN A 233 5.54 -44.58 -63.78
N ILE A 234 6.70 -44.04 -63.40
CA ILE A 234 8.01 -44.52 -63.88
C ILE A 234 8.21 -45.98 -63.48
N LYS A 235 7.95 -46.33 -62.21
CA LYS A 235 8.06 -47.74 -61.76
C LYS A 235 7.18 -48.69 -62.58
N LYS A 236 5.94 -48.30 -62.89
CA LYS A 236 5.06 -49.11 -63.76
C LYS A 236 5.65 -49.29 -65.16
N LEU A 237 6.15 -48.22 -65.76
CA LEU A 237 6.77 -48.27 -67.10
C LEU A 237 8.07 -49.09 -67.10
N GLU A 238 8.86 -49.04 -66.02
CA GLU A 238 10.05 -49.89 -65.85
C GLU A 238 9.67 -51.36 -65.76
N GLU A 239 8.60 -51.70 -65.03
CA GLU A 239 8.05 -53.06 -64.93
C GLU A 239 7.52 -53.55 -66.29
N GLU A 240 6.73 -52.74 -67.00
CA GLU A 240 6.21 -53.03 -68.34
C GLU A 240 7.32 -53.22 -69.37
N ASN A 241 8.36 -52.38 -69.34
CA ASN A 241 9.53 -52.53 -70.21
C ASN A 241 10.32 -53.79 -69.91
N LYS A 242 10.40 -54.22 -68.64
CA LYS A 242 11.01 -55.48 -68.26
C LYS A 242 10.23 -56.66 -68.83
N VAL A 243 8.89 -56.64 -68.71
CA VAL A 243 8.00 -57.67 -69.28
C VAL A 243 8.09 -57.69 -70.81
N MET A 244 8.01 -56.54 -71.48
CA MET A 244 8.17 -56.47 -72.94
C MET A 244 9.57 -56.92 -73.39
N GLY A 245 10.62 -56.63 -72.61
CA GLY A 245 11.97 -57.11 -72.86
C GLY A 245 12.12 -58.63 -72.73
N GLU A 246 11.30 -59.27 -71.90
CA GLU A 246 11.19 -60.73 -71.78
C GLU A 246 10.35 -61.32 -72.93
N GLU A 247 9.26 -60.65 -73.34
CA GLU A 247 8.42 -61.06 -74.48
C GLU A 247 9.12 -60.89 -75.84
N LEU A 248 9.93 -59.85 -76.02
CA LEU A 248 10.75 -59.63 -77.23
C LEU A 248 11.85 -60.69 -77.43
N LYS A 249 12.23 -61.42 -76.38
CA LYS A 249 13.10 -62.60 -76.51
C LYS A 249 12.35 -63.82 -77.09
N SER A 250 11.02 -63.77 -77.20
CA SER A 250 10.18 -64.91 -77.60
C SER A 250 9.63 -64.84 -79.04
N HIS A 251 9.60 -63.68 -79.73
CA HIS A 251 9.03 -63.58 -81.09
C HIS A 251 9.77 -62.55 -81.99
N PRO A 252 10.17 -62.90 -83.24
CA PRO A 252 10.93 -61.98 -84.10
C PRO A 252 10.05 -61.00 -84.91
N ALA A 253 10.12 -59.74 -84.48
CA ALA A 253 10.39 -58.53 -85.25
C ALA A 253 10.05 -58.47 -86.76
N ARG A 254 8.93 -57.80 -87.11
CA ARG A 254 8.83 -57.04 -88.38
C ARG A 254 7.94 -55.79 -88.38
N MET A 255 7.18 -55.51 -87.32
CA MET A 255 6.38 -54.27 -87.19
C MET A 255 6.98 -53.23 -86.22
N LEU A 256 7.99 -53.59 -85.42
CA LEU A 256 8.44 -52.76 -84.29
C LEU A 256 9.48 -51.67 -84.62
N LYS A 257 10.08 -51.65 -85.83
CA LYS A 257 11.17 -50.70 -86.13
C LYS A 257 10.72 -49.24 -86.29
N SER A 258 9.51 -48.98 -86.80
CA SER A 258 8.97 -47.62 -86.94
C SER A 258 8.41 -47.08 -85.62
N SER A 259 7.69 -47.91 -84.87
CA SER A 259 7.17 -47.55 -83.55
C SER A 259 8.26 -47.37 -82.49
N LEU A 260 9.33 -48.19 -82.50
CA LEU A 260 10.50 -47.96 -81.62
C LEU A 260 11.18 -46.62 -81.91
N HIS A 261 11.27 -46.22 -83.19
CA HIS A 261 11.92 -44.96 -83.54
C HIS A 261 11.11 -43.74 -83.12
N HIS A 262 9.78 -43.82 -83.23
CA HIS A 262 8.89 -42.73 -82.84
C HIS A 262 8.77 -42.61 -81.31
N LEU A 263 8.63 -43.74 -80.62
CA LEU A 263 8.65 -43.80 -79.14
C LEU A 263 10.01 -43.39 -78.58
N GLY A 264 11.12 -43.81 -79.20
CA GLY A 264 12.47 -43.41 -78.81
C GLY A 264 12.68 -41.88 -78.85
N LYS A 265 12.24 -41.23 -79.93
CA LYS A 265 12.30 -39.77 -80.06
C LYS A 265 11.41 -39.04 -79.05
N GLU A 266 10.23 -39.60 -78.75
CA GLU A 266 9.31 -39.00 -77.78
C GLU A 266 9.81 -39.18 -76.33
N THR A 267 10.43 -40.32 -76.02
CA THR A 267 11.09 -40.55 -74.73
C THR A 267 12.32 -39.67 -74.53
N GLU A 268 13.14 -39.46 -75.56
CA GLU A 268 14.29 -38.54 -75.48
C GLU A 268 13.84 -37.09 -75.27
N LYS A 269 12.74 -36.68 -75.94
CA LYS A 269 12.20 -35.34 -75.77
C LYS A 269 11.63 -35.12 -74.37
N LEU A 270 10.87 -36.07 -73.84
CA LEU A 270 10.31 -36.02 -72.49
C LEU A 270 11.41 -36.12 -71.41
N SER A 271 12.44 -36.93 -71.62
CA SER A 271 13.57 -37.02 -70.69
C SER A 271 14.34 -35.70 -70.64
N TYR A 272 14.57 -35.07 -71.80
CA TYR A 272 15.21 -33.76 -71.88
C TYR A 272 14.42 -32.65 -71.19
N GLU A 273 13.09 -32.61 -71.38
CA GLU A 273 12.21 -31.65 -70.69
C GLU A 273 12.20 -31.87 -69.16
N LEU A 274 12.18 -33.13 -68.72
CA LEU A 274 12.24 -33.50 -67.30
C LEU A 274 13.59 -33.12 -66.67
N GLU A 275 14.70 -33.37 -67.36
CA GLU A 275 16.05 -33.00 -66.93
C GLU A 275 16.15 -31.49 -66.72
N LYS A 276 15.63 -30.71 -67.67
CA LYS A 276 15.60 -29.25 -67.61
C LYS A 276 14.76 -28.72 -66.44
N GLU A 277 13.61 -29.33 -66.18
CA GLU A 277 12.74 -28.96 -65.06
C GLU A 277 13.38 -29.35 -63.70
N ARG A 278 14.03 -30.52 -63.62
CA ARG A 278 14.81 -30.95 -62.45
C ARG A 278 15.95 -29.97 -62.16
N GLU A 279 16.67 -29.53 -63.18
CA GLU A 279 17.76 -28.57 -63.03
C GLU A 279 17.27 -27.20 -62.53
N GLN A 280 16.14 -26.70 -63.05
CA GLN A 280 15.51 -25.47 -62.58
C GLN A 280 15.04 -25.56 -61.12
N ASN A 281 14.43 -26.69 -60.74
CA ASN A 281 13.97 -26.91 -59.38
C ASN A 281 15.14 -27.08 -58.39
N ALA A 282 16.23 -27.72 -58.81
CA ALA A 282 17.46 -27.82 -58.02
C ALA A 282 18.08 -26.44 -57.75
N LYS A 283 18.10 -25.55 -58.76
CA LYS A 283 18.56 -24.16 -58.61
C LYS A 283 17.72 -23.37 -57.61
N LYS A 284 16.38 -23.43 -57.70
CA LYS A 284 15.47 -22.78 -56.72
C LYS A 284 15.64 -23.33 -55.31
N LEU A 285 15.80 -24.65 -55.17
CA LEU A 285 16.00 -25.29 -53.87
C LEU A 285 17.32 -24.85 -53.22
N LEU A 286 18.38 -24.68 -54.02
CA LEU A 286 19.67 -24.19 -53.54
C LEU A 286 19.57 -22.74 -53.04
N GLU A 287 18.82 -21.89 -53.74
CA GLU A 287 18.60 -20.49 -53.38
C GLU A 287 17.82 -20.36 -52.06
N LEU A 288 16.72 -21.13 -51.92
CA LEU A 288 15.96 -21.22 -50.66
C LEU A 288 16.81 -21.74 -49.49
N LYS A 289 17.66 -22.75 -49.72
CA LYS A 289 18.57 -23.26 -48.69
C LYS A 289 19.56 -22.19 -48.22
N ARG A 290 20.09 -21.36 -49.13
CA ARG A 290 20.97 -20.24 -48.79
C ARG A 290 20.23 -19.20 -47.94
N GLU A 291 19.00 -18.86 -48.29
CA GLU A 291 18.20 -17.88 -47.56
C GLU A 291 17.85 -18.37 -46.14
N VAL A 292 17.44 -19.63 -46.00
CA VAL A 292 17.19 -20.26 -44.69
C VAL A 292 18.45 -20.29 -43.83
N SER A 293 19.59 -20.65 -44.42
CA SER A 293 20.88 -20.63 -43.72
C SER A 293 21.23 -19.23 -43.22
N PHE A 294 21.04 -18.21 -44.05
CA PHE A 294 21.30 -16.81 -43.69
C PHE A 294 20.40 -16.33 -42.54
N LEU A 295 19.11 -16.62 -42.61
CA LEU A 295 18.16 -16.25 -41.55
C LEU A 295 18.45 -17.01 -40.24
N THR A 296 18.87 -18.27 -40.33
CA THR A 296 19.25 -19.08 -39.16
C THR A 296 20.44 -18.44 -38.43
N THR A 297 21.47 -18.00 -39.17
CA THR A 297 22.62 -17.29 -38.58
C THR A 297 22.20 -16.00 -37.88
N GLN A 298 21.31 -15.20 -38.48
CA GLN A 298 20.83 -13.96 -37.85
C GLN A 298 20.05 -14.19 -36.55
N VAL A 299 19.31 -15.30 -36.45
CA VAL A 299 18.57 -15.65 -35.22
C VAL A 299 19.55 -16.05 -34.12
N VAL A 300 20.58 -16.83 -34.44
CA VAL A 300 21.62 -17.24 -33.49
C VAL A 300 22.35 -16.02 -32.92
N GLU A 301 22.79 -15.10 -33.79
CA GLU A 301 23.48 -13.86 -33.35
C GLU A 301 22.60 -12.97 -32.46
N ARG A 302 21.30 -12.87 -32.77
CA ARG A 302 20.35 -12.10 -31.95
C ARG A 302 20.12 -12.74 -30.59
N ASN A 303 19.98 -14.07 -30.54
CA ASN A 303 19.80 -14.80 -29.28
C ASN A 303 21.03 -14.69 -28.37
N GLN A 304 22.24 -14.72 -28.92
CA GLN A 304 23.47 -14.48 -28.15
C GLN A 304 23.50 -13.09 -27.52
N LYS A 305 23.08 -12.04 -28.25
CA LYS A 305 23.01 -10.68 -27.71
C LYS A 305 21.99 -10.54 -26.57
N VAL A 306 20.85 -11.23 -26.67
CA VAL A 306 19.84 -11.26 -25.62
C VAL A 306 20.39 -11.93 -24.35
N GLU A 307 21.15 -13.01 -24.49
CA GLU A 307 21.73 -13.72 -23.36
C GLU A 307 22.76 -12.87 -22.60
N VAL A 308 23.64 -12.15 -23.32
CA VAL A 308 24.61 -11.22 -22.71
C VAL A 308 23.92 -10.10 -21.91
N LEU A 309 22.84 -9.54 -22.46
CA LEU A 309 22.06 -8.50 -21.77
C LEU A 309 21.38 -9.05 -20.51
N ARG A 310 20.93 -10.31 -20.54
CA ARG A 310 20.32 -10.98 -19.40
C ARG A 310 21.32 -11.19 -18.25
N GLN A 311 22.53 -11.62 -18.58
CA GLN A 311 23.61 -11.78 -17.59
C GLN A 311 24.02 -10.45 -16.95
N SER A 312 24.12 -9.38 -17.75
CA SER A 312 24.44 -8.04 -17.24
C SER A 312 23.36 -7.49 -16.29
N LEU A 313 22.09 -7.82 -16.53
CA LEU A 313 20.98 -7.44 -15.65
C LEU A 313 21.06 -8.19 -14.31
N GLU A 314 21.34 -9.49 -14.34
CA GLU A 314 21.46 -10.33 -13.14
C GLU A 314 22.63 -9.91 -12.24
N GLU A 315 23.75 -9.48 -12.84
CA GLU A 315 24.89 -8.92 -12.10
C GLU A 315 24.56 -7.57 -11.43
N ALA A 316 23.76 -6.72 -12.09
CA ALA A 316 23.32 -5.45 -11.52
C ALA A 316 22.41 -5.68 -10.30
N ASP A 317 21.50 -6.65 -10.38
CA ASP A 317 20.62 -7.03 -9.26
C ASP A 317 21.41 -7.57 -8.07
N LYS A 318 22.41 -8.43 -8.30
CA LYS A 318 23.30 -8.95 -7.25
C LYS A 318 24.10 -7.84 -6.55
N ARG A 319 24.59 -6.85 -7.30
CA ARG A 319 25.27 -5.67 -6.72
C ARG A 319 24.34 -4.80 -5.88
N GLY A 320 23.10 -4.63 -6.32
CA GLY A 320 22.06 -3.93 -5.54
C GLY A 320 21.79 -4.60 -4.20
N LEU A 321 21.66 -5.93 -4.21
CA LEU A 321 21.41 -6.73 -3.00
C LEU A 321 22.56 -6.65 -1.99
N ASN A 322 23.81 -6.72 -2.46
CA ASN A 322 24.99 -6.64 -1.59
C ASN A 322 25.15 -5.27 -0.93
N LEU A 323 24.89 -4.18 -1.67
CA LEU A 323 24.90 -2.82 -1.09
C LEU A 323 23.83 -2.65 -0.01
N GLU A 324 22.67 -3.29 -0.17
CA GLU A 324 21.58 -3.27 0.79
C GLU A 324 21.92 -4.05 2.07
N LEU A 325 22.63 -5.18 1.93
CA LEU A 325 23.15 -5.97 3.06
C LEU A 325 24.23 -5.19 3.84
N GLU A 326 25.17 -4.55 3.15
CA GLU A 326 26.19 -3.70 3.80
C GLU A 326 25.56 -2.52 4.59
N LEU A 327 24.47 -1.94 4.07
CA LEU A 327 23.72 -0.89 4.77
C LEU A 327 22.95 -1.42 5.98
N LYS A 328 22.42 -2.66 5.91
CA LYS A 328 21.78 -3.32 7.05
C LYS A 328 22.77 -3.70 8.14
N GLU A 329 23.95 -4.20 7.78
CA GLU A 329 25.00 -4.52 8.76
C GLU A 329 25.53 -3.28 9.48
N LYS A 330 25.59 -2.13 8.78
CA LYS A 330 25.92 -0.84 9.42
C LYS A 330 24.84 -0.39 10.41
N ARG A 331 23.56 -0.58 10.08
CA ARG A 331 22.42 -0.26 10.98
C ARG A 331 22.32 -1.22 12.16
N ALA A 332 22.60 -2.51 11.96
CA ALA A 332 22.57 -3.53 13.00
C ALA A 332 23.67 -3.36 14.08
N LYS A 333 24.74 -2.61 13.77
CA LYS A 333 25.78 -2.24 14.75
C LYS A 333 25.43 -1.02 15.60
N GLU A 334 24.35 -0.30 15.26
CA GLU A 334 23.87 0.86 16.03
C GLU A 334 22.72 0.50 17.01
N ASP A 335 22.01 -0.61 16.78
CA ASP A 335 20.84 -1.01 17.59
C ASP A 335 21.09 -2.30 18.39
N THR A 336 21.69 -2.15 19.57
CA THR A 336 21.52 -3.11 20.67
C THR A 336 21.03 -2.36 21.91
N HIS A 337 19.72 -2.16 22.03
CA HIS A 337 18.94 -2.34 23.27
C HIS A 337 17.46 -1.93 23.10
N LEU A 338 16.58 -2.82 23.60
CA LEU A 338 15.26 -2.59 24.22
C LEU A 338 13.95 -2.61 23.40
N GLN A 339 13.14 -3.60 23.81
CA GLN A 339 11.67 -3.70 24.01
C GLN A 339 10.72 -2.70 23.32
N VAL A 340 9.75 -3.27 22.60
CA VAL A 340 8.72 -2.61 21.79
C VAL A 340 7.47 -2.27 22.61
N TYR A 341 7.07 -1.00 22.59
CA TYR A 341 5.71 -0.51 22.88
C TYR A 341 5.21 0.32 21.68
N PRO A 342 3.89 0.37 21.39
CA PRO A 342 3.37 1.03 20.18
C PRO A 342 3.47 2.56 20.30
N HIS A 343 4.04 3.21 19.28
CA HIS A 343 4.28 4.66 19.28
C HIS A 343 3.16 5.44 18.57
N LYS A 344 2.82 6.61 19.14
CA LYS A 344 1.91 7.60 18.55
C LYS A 344 2.51 8.12 17.23
N GLY A 345 1.88 7.85 16.09
CA GLY A 345 2.34 8.32 14.76
C GLY A 345 2.59 7.26 13.69
N GLU A 346 2.31 5.98 13.98
CA GLU A 346 2.48 4.89 13.01
C GLU A 346 1.61 5.07 11.75
N ARG A 347 2.23 4.82 10.59
CA ARG A 347 1.63 4.97 9.27
C ARG A 347 0.85 3.71 8.90
N VAL A 348 -0.47 3.82 8.89
CA VAL A 348 -1.36 2.67 8.62
C VAL A 348 -1.90 2.69 7.19
N GLY A 349 -1.89 1.52 6.56
CA GLY A 349 -2.53 1.25 5.27
C GLY A 349 -3.66 0.23 5.44
N ILE A 350 -4.86 0.55 4.98
CA ILE A 350 -6.06 -0.29 5.10
C ILE A 350 -6.45 -0.81 3.72
N PHE A 351 -6.60 -2.12 3.58
CA PHE A 351 -6.89 -2.78 2.31
C PHE A 351 -8.11 -3.68 2.47
N VAL A 352 -9.19 -3.34 1.76
CA VAL A 352 -10.51 -3.92 1.97
C VAL A 352 -10.96 -4.74 0.77
N ASP A 353 -11.16 -6.04 0.99
CA ASP A 353 -11.86 -6.91 0.05
C ASP A 353 -13.37 -6.75 0.24
N VAL A 354 -13.97 -5.89 -0.59
CA VAL A 354 -15.38 -5.52 -0.48
C VAL A 354 -16.28 -6.72 -0.72
N GLN A 355 -15.93 -7.63 -1.62
CA GLN A 355 -16.78 -8.79 -1.89
C GLN A 355 -16.75 -9.77 -0.72
N ASN A 356 -15.54 -10.06 -0.21
CA ASN A 356 -15.40 -10.95 0.93
C ASN A 356 -16.18 -10.42 2.14
N ILE A 357 -16.05 -9.12 2.46
CA ILE A 357 -16.78 -8.50 3.57
C ILE A 357 -18.29 -8.45 3.31
N TYR A 358 -18.73 -8.13 2.10
CA TYR A 358 -20.16 -8.08 1.76
C TYR A 358 -20.85 -9.45 1.94
N TYR A 359 -20.28 -10.50 1.35
CA TYR A 359 -20.88 -11.84 1.46
C TYR A 359 -20.82 -12.38 2.89
N SER A 360 -19.72 -12.08 3.60
CA SER A 360 -19.54 -12.45 5.00
C SER A 360 -20.57 -11.79 5.92
N ALA A 361 -20.75 -10.46 5.82
CA ALA A 361 -21.72 -9.70 6.60
C ALA A 361 -23.16 -10.15 6.31
N LYS A 362 -23.47 -10.37 5.02
CA LYS A 362 -24.78 -10.89 4.60
C LYS A 362 -25.04 -12.29 5.15
N ARG A 363 -24.05 -13.17 5.18
CA ARG A 363 -24.20 -14.54 5.69
C ARG A 363 -24.37 -14.58 7.21
N LEU A 364 -23.61 -13.77 7.94
CA LEU A 364 -23.57 -13.82 9.41
C LEU A 364 -24.66 -12.98 10.07
N PHE A 365 -24.96 -11.80 9.53
CA PHE A 365 -25.85 -10.81 10.16
C PHE A 365 -27.01 -10.40 9.26
N ASN A 366 -27.05 -10.87 8.00
CA ASN A 366 -28.00 -10.42 6.98
C ASN A 366 -28.03 -8.87 6.82
N LYS A 367 -26.89 -8.22 7.09
CA LYS A 367 -26.69 -6.76 7.04
C LYS A 367 -25.56 -6.39 6.09
N LYS A 368 -25.40 -5.08 5.86
CA LYS A 368 -24.30 -4.50 5.08
C LYS A 368 -23.31 -3.83 6.03
N ALA A 369 -22.01 -3.87 5.70
CA ALA A 369 -21.01 -3.17 6.50
C ALA A 369 -21.15 -1.64 6.38
N ASP A 370 -20.99 -0.94 7.51
CA ASP A 370 -20.85 0.51 7.58
C ASP A 370 -19.37 0.88 7.37
N TYR A 371 -19.02 1.25 6.14
CA TYR A 371 -17.64 1.56 5.75
C TYR A 371 -17.07 2.81 6.43
N ASN A 372 -17.92 3.72 6.92
CA ASN A 372 -17.47 4.92 7.63
C ASN A 372 -17.02 4.55 9.04
N LYS A 373 -17.88 3.84 9.79
CA LYS A 373 -17.51 3.30 11.11
C LYS A 373 -16.31 2.37 11.01
N LEU A 374 -16.30 1.48 10.01
CA LEU A 374 -15.19 0.57 9.77
C LEU A 374 -13.87 1.32 9.55
N LEU A 375 -13.87 2.40 8.75
CA LEU A 375 -12.66 3.19 8.54
C LEU A 375 -12.17 3.83 9.85
N SER A 376 -13.07 4.49 10.58
CA SER A 376 -12.71 5.15 11.85
C SER A 376 -12.19 4.15 12.88
N TYR A 377 -12.83 2.99 12.98
CA TYR A 377 -12.45 1.91 13.89
C TYR A 377 -11.06 1.36 13.55
N LEU A 378 -10.80 1.07 12.28
CA LEU A 378 -9.51 0.53 11.83
C LEU A 378 -8.39 1.57 11.81
N VAL A 379 -8.68 2.87 11.73
CA VAL A 379 -7.64 3.91 11.87
C VAL A 379 -7.27 4.13 13.33
N GLY A 380 -8.25 4.26 14.22
CA GLY A 380 -8.02 4.57 15.62
C GLY A 380 -7.21 5.86 15.81
N LYS A 381 -6.14 5.81 16.61
CA LYS A 381 -5.25 6.97 16.90
C LYS A 381 -4.03 7.07 15.95
N ARG A 382 -4.01 6.30 14.85
CA ARG A 382 -2.86 6.15 13.94
C ARG A 382 -2.94 7.10 12.75
N HIS A 383 -1.82 7.29 12.05
CA HIS A 383 -1.78 8.15 10.86
C HIS A 383 -2.17 7.35 9.61
N LEU A 384 -3.39 7.56 9.10
CA LEU A 384 -3.85 6.93 7.86
C LEU A 384 -3.04 7.45 6.66
N VAL A 385 -2.24 6.58 6.04
CA VAL A 385 -1.55 6.88 4.78
C VAL A 385 -2.43 6.58 3.59
N LYS A 386 -3.12 5.44 3.61
CA LYS A 386 -4.00 5.02 2.51
C LYS A 386 -5.07 4.04 2.98
N ALA A 387 -6.29 4.22 2.49
CA ALA A 387 -7.33 3.20 2.55
C ALA A 387 -7.77 2.86 1.13
N ILE A 388 -7.74 1.57 0.76
CA ILE A 388 -8.12 1.09 -0.58
C ILE A 388 -9.23 0.06 -0.48
N CYS A 389 -10.33 0.29 -1.20
CA CYS A 389 -11.39 -0.69 -1.39
C CYS A 389 -11.27 -1.34 -2.77
N TYR A 390 -11.26 -2.67 -2.79
CA TYR A 390 -11.18 -3.49 -3.98
C TYR A 390 -12.57 -4.04 -4.31
N ILE A 391 -13.11 -3.65 -5.47
CA ILE A 391 -14.48 -3.95 -5.88
C ILE A 391 -14.46 -4.72 -7.19
N VAL A 392 -15.23 -5.80 -7.25
CA VAL A 392 -15.46 -6.56 -8.47
C VAL A 392 -16.85 -6.19 -9.00
N GLN A 393 -16.88 -5.67 -10.22
CA GLN A 393 -18.10 -5.23 -10.89
C GLN A 393 -18.71 -6.36 -11.69
N THR A 394 -20.02 -6.54 -11.53
CA THR A 394 -20.84 -7.44 -12.35
C THR A 394 -21.59 -6.61 -13.38
N PRO A 395 -21.65 -7.02 -14.65
CA PRO A 395 -22.37 -6.28 -15.70
C PRO A 395 -23.83 -5.97 -15.36
N GLU A 396 -24.46 -6.80 -14.53
CA GLU A 396 -25.88 -6.71 -14.20
C GLU A 396 -26.22 -5.69 -13.10
N LEU A 397 -25.22 -5.16 -12.37
CA LEU A 397 -25.46 -4.27 -11.22
C LEU A 397 -24.52 -3.05 -11.28
N SER A 398 -25.10 -1.86 -11.50
CA SER A 398 -24.36 -0.62 -11.33
C SER A 398 -24.04 -0.39 -9.85
N GLN A 399 -22.75 -0.30 -9.54
CA GLN A 399 -22.25 -0.01 -8.20
C GLN A 399 -21.72 1.44 -8.07
N GLU A 400 -22.05 2.31 -9.02
CA GLU A 400 -21.52 3.69 -9.06
C GLU A 400 -21.86 4.51 -7.82
N SER A 401 -23.10 4.40 -7.33
CA SER A 401 -23.53 5.10 -6.10
C SER A 401 -22.72 4.66 -4.88
N PHE A 402 -22.46 3.36 -4.76
CA PHE A 402 -21.66 2.77 -3.69
C PHE A 402 -20.18 3.17 -3.82
N ILE A 403 -19.60 3.15 -5.02
CA ILE A 403 -18.24 3.63 -5.29
C ILE A 403 -18.09 5.10 -4.90
N ASN A 404 -19.06 5.94 -5.25
CA ASN A 404 -19.04 7.36 -4.93
C ASN A 404 -19.17 7.61 -3.42
N MET A 405 -19.98 6.82 -2.72
CA MET A 405 -20.05 6.86 -1.25
C MET A 405 -18.70 6.51 -0.62
N LEU A 406 -18.04 5.43 -1.05
CA LEU A 406 -16.73 5.05 -0.52
C LEU A 406 -15.67 6.13 -0.74
N LYS A 407 -15.65 6.76 -1.92
CA LYS A 407 -14.77 7.89 -2.22
C LYS A 407 -15.03 9.08 -1.30
N LYS A 408 -16.31 9.40 -1.01
CA LYS A 408 -16.70 10.47 -0.08
C LYS A 408 -16.24 10.19 1.37
N ILE A 409 -16.26 8.92 1.78
CA ILE A 409 -15.76 8.50 3.11
C ILE A 409 -14.22 8.66 3.21
N GLY A 410 -13.51 8.60 2.09
CA GLY A 410 -12.05 8.77 2.03
C GLY A 410 -11.30 7.55 1.49
N TYR A 411 -12.00 6.50 1.04
CA TYR A 411 -11.37 5.35 0.40
C TYR A 411 -10.95 5.66 -1.03
N THR A 412 -9.78 5.15 -1.41
CA THR A 412 -9.42 4.97 -2.81
C THR A 412 -10.10 3.71 -3.32
N VAL A 413 -10.79 3.77 -4.46
CA VAL A 413 -11.53 2.61 -4.97
C VAL A 413 -10.84 2.04 -6.22
N ARG A 414 -10.63 0.73 -6.22
CA ARG A 414 -10.14 -0.04 -7.37
C ARG A 414 -11.25 -0.96 -7.88
N THR A 415 -11.61 -0.87 -9.16
CA THR A 415 -12.67 -1.69 -9.77
C THR A 415 -12.11 -2.65 -10.81
N ARG A 416 -12.61 -3.89 -10.82
CA ARG A 416 -12.29 -4.91 -11.82
C ARG A 416 -13.56 -5.54 -12.32
N ASP A 417 -13.68 -5.70 -13.64
CA ASP A 417 -14.86 -6.33 -14.22
C ASP A 417 -14.77 -7.85 -14.06
N LEU A 418 -15.88 -8.47 -13.68
CA LEU A 418 -15.99 -9.93 -13.60
C LEU A 418 -15.93 -10.50 -15.02
N ILE A 419 -14.88 -11.25 -15.32
CA ILE A 419 -14.73 -11.91 -16.62
C ILE A 419 -15.41 -13.28 -16.52
N ARG A 420 -16.57 -13.41 -17.15
CA ARG A 420 -17.20 -14.70 -17.39
C ARG A 420 -16.65 -15.30 -18.67
N ARG A 421 -16.07 -16.49 -18.57
CA ARG A 421 -15.59 -17.25 -19.73
C ARG A 421 -16.71 -18.12 -20.31
N ALA A 422 -16.53 -18.53 -21.56
CA ALA A 422 -17.47 -19.39 -22.27
C ALA A 422 -17.64 -20.78 -21.63
N ASP A 423 -16.69 -21.19 -20.77
CA ASP A 423 -16.72 -22.43 -19.98
C ASP A 423 -17.52 -22.31 -18.66
N GLY A 424 -18.15 -21.15 -18.42
CA GLY A 424 -18.90 -20.88 -17.19
C GLY A 424 -18.04 -20.48 -15.99
N SER A 425 -16.70 -20.49 -16.10
CA SER A 425 -15.84 -20.01 -15.02
C SER A 425 -15.87 -18.48 -14.93
N ALA A 426 -16.03 -17.99 -13.70
CA ALA A 426 -15.95 -16.57 -13.38
C ALA A 426 -14.57 -16.30 -12.76
N LYS A 427 -13.77 -15.43 -13.40
CA LYS A 427 -12.50 -14.94 -12.86
C LYS A 427 -12.61 -13.45 -12.61
N GLY A 428 -12.43 -13.04 -11.35
CA GLY A 428 -12.56 -11.62 -11.02
C GLY A 428 -12.17 -11.21 -9.61
N ASN A 429 -11.47 -12.02 -8.81
CA ASN A 429 -11.00 -11.57 -7.50
C ASN A 429 -9.88 -10.52 -7.60
N TRP A 430 -9.65 -9.83 -6.50
CA TRP A 430 -8.64 -8.80 -6.39
C TRP A 430 -7.36 -9.29 -5.69
N ASP A 431 -7.28 -10.54 -5.28
CA ASP A 431 -6.28 -11.03 -4.33
C ASP A 431 -4.85 -10.74 -4.75
N ILE A 432 -4.50 -11.07 -5.98
CA ILE A 432 -3.17 -10.76 -6.55
C ILE A 432 -2.97 -9.25 -6.66
N GLY A 433 -3.98 -8.50 -7.10
CA GLY A 433 -3.87 -7.05 -7.26
C GLY A 433 -3.71 -6.33 -5.92
N MET A 434 -4.43 -6.77 -4.89
CA MET A 434 -4.30 -6.27 -3.52
C MET A 434 -2.93 -6.61 -2.96
N ALA A 435 -2.44 -7.85 -3.11
CA ALA A 435 -1.11 -8.23 -2.68
C ALA A 435 0.00 -7.39 -3.35
N VAL A 436 -0.10 -7.16 -4.67
CA VAL A 436 0.86 -6.33 -5.42
C VAL A 436 0.82 -4.87 -4.96
N ASP A 437 -0.37 -4.29 -4.78
CA ASP A 437 -0.50 -2.91 -4.29
C ASP A 437 0.13 -2.74 -2.89
N ILE A 438 -0.11 -3.71 -1.98
CA ILE A 438 0.46 -3.69 -0.63
C ILE A 438 1.99 -3.78 -0.70
N LEU A 439 2.53 -4.77 -1.42
CA LEU A 439 3.98 -4.96 -1.54
C LEU A 439 4.66 -3.72 -2.12
N TYR A 440 4.05 -3.09 -3.13
CA TYR A 440 4.54 -1.84 -3.71
C TYR A 440 4.59 -0.68 -2.70
N MET A 441 3.60 -0.59 -1.81
CA MET A 441 3.59 0.41 -0.74
C MET A 441 4.67 0.13 0.32
N ILE A 442 4.94 -1.13 0.62
CA ILE A 442 6.02 -1.53 1.51
C ILE A 442 7.40 -1.24 0.91
N GLU A 443 7.62 -1.54 -0.37
CA GLU A 443 8.89 -1.23 -1.06
C GLU A 443 9.22 0.27 -1.05
N LYS A 444 8.19 1.12 -1.07
CA LYS A 444 8.34 2.58 -0.93
C LYS A 444 8.50 3.06 0.51
N ASN A 445 8.65 2.14 1.46
CA ASN A 445 8.76 2.42 2.89
C ASN A 445 7.67 3.36 3.40
N SER A 446 6.43 3.20 2.91
CA SER A 446 5.33 4.15 3.13
C SER A 446 4.41 3.77 4.28
N LEU A 447 4.48 2.52 4.77
CA LEU A 447 3.60 1.97 5.80
C LEU A 447 4.43 1.30 6.89
N ASP A 448 3.97 1.43 8.12
CA ASP A 448 4.48 0.70 9.29
C ASP A 448 3.51 -0.44 9.67
N ILE A 449 2.21 -0.23 9.39
CA ILE A 449 1.13 -1.18 9.67
C ILE A 449 0.29 -1.43 8.42
N VAL A 450 -0.01 -2.69 8.14
CA VAL A 450 -0.96 -3.13 7.11
C VAL A 450 -2.16 -3.78 7.78
N VAL A 451 -3.34 -3.22 7.54
CA VAL A 451 -4.63 -3.78 7.95
C VAL A 451 -5.29 -4.45 6.75
N LEU A 452 -5.39 -5.78 6.79
CA LEU A 452 -6.11 -6.58 5.79
C LEU A 452 -7.54 -6.81 6.26
N VAL A 453 -8.51 -6.30 5.53
CA VAL A 453 -9.94 -6.47 5.84
C VAL A 453 -10.49 -7.57 4.93
N THR A 454 -10.34 -8.82 5.38
CA THR A 454 -10.73 -10.04 4.64
C THR A 454 -10.84 -11.23 5.59
N CYS A 455 -11.62 -12.24 5.16
CA CYS A 455 -11.70 -13.54 5.83
C CYS A 455 -10.97 -14.65 5.05
N ASP A 456 -10.34 -14.33 3.91
CA ASP A 456 -9.73 -15.29 3.00
C ASP A 456 -8.32 -15.73 3.44
N GLY A 457 -8.11 -17.05 3.54
CA GLY A 457 -6.84 -17.64 3.94
C GLY A 457 -5.71 -17.47 2.92
N ASP A 458 -6.03 -17.15 1.67
CA ASP A 458 -5.04 -17.00 0.58
C ASP A 458 -4.04 -15.85 0.84
N PHE A 459 -4.36 -14.92 1.74
CA PHE A 459 -3.44 -13.84 2.15
C PHE A 459 -2.42 -14.26 3.22
N THR A 460 -2.45 -15.51 3.70
CA THR A 460 -1.54 -15.98 4.76
C THR A 460 -0.06 -15.83 4.37
N ASP A 461 0.29 -16.17 3.13
CA ASP A 461 1.68 -16.04 2.68
C ASP A 461 2.10 -14.58 2.49
N LEU A 462 1.17 -13.71 2.10
CA LEU A 462 1.41 -12.27 2.10
C LEU A 462 1.74 -11.77 3.52
N VAL A 463 0.95 -12.18 4.53
CA VAL A 463 1.19 -11.81 5.94
C VAL A 463 2.59 -12.24 6.39
N LYS A 464 3.03 -13.47 6.07
CA LYS A 464 4.39 -13.94 6.39
C LYS A 464 5.47 -13.07 5.74
N VAL A 465 5.30 -12.71 4.47
CA VAL A 465 6.24 -11.84 3.75
C VAL A 465 6.29 -10.45 4.38
N LEU A 466 5.14 -9.87 4.74
CA LEU A 466 5.08 -8.56 5.39
C LEU A 466 5.80 -8.56 6.74
N LYS A 467 5.59 -9.59 7.55
CA LYS A 467 6.31 -9.77 8.81
C LYS A 467 7.82 -9.88 8.62
N SER A 468 8.27 -10.64 7.62
CA SER A 468 9.71 -10.75 7.31
C SER A 468 10.35 -9.40 6.92
N LYS A 469 9.53 -8.43 6.50
CA LYS A 469 9.94 -7.05 6.18
C LYS A 469 9.79 -6.08 7.36
N GLY A 470 9.45 -6.56 8.55
CA GLY A 470 9.26 -5.72 9.75
C GLY A 470 7.96 -4.92 9.77
N ILE A 471 6.99 -5.27 8.92
CA ILE A 471 5.69 -4.60 8.86
C ILE A 471 4.73 -5.29 9.82
N LYS A 472 4.07 -4.52 10.70
CA LYS A 472 3.02 -5.06 11.56
C LYS A 472 1.79 -5.36 10.72
N THR A 473 1.25 -6.56 10.91
CA THR A 473 0.12 -7.10 10.13
C THR A 473 -1.10 -7.28 11.02
N GLU A 474 -2.19 -6.62 10.68
CA GLU A 474 -3.46 -6.72 11.39
C GLU A 474 -4.52 -7.24 10.43
N VAL A 475 -5.32 -8.20 10.87
CA VAL A 475 -6.38 -8.80 10.06
C VAL A 475 -7.72 -8.44 10.68
N ALA A 476 -8.54 -7.69 9.97
CA ALA A 476 -9.89 -7.38 10.37
C ALA A 476 -10.89 -8.31 9.67
N GLY A 477 -11.64 -9.08 10.44
CA GLY A 477 -12.56 -10.05 9.89
C GLY A 477 -13.57 -10.57 10.91
N PHE A 478 -14.36 -11.55 10.47
CA PHE A 478 -15.41 -12.15 11.27
C PHE A 478 -14.92 -13.46 11.91
N PRO A 479 -14.91 -13.59 13.24
CA PRO A 479 -14.31 -14.73 13.96
C PRO A 479 -14.70 -16.10 13.44
N LYS A 480 -15.98 -16.31 13.11
CA LYS A 480 -16.48 -17.65 12.75
C LYS A 480 -16.05 -18.11 11.36
N ILE A 481 -15.57 -17.21 10.52
CA ILE A 481 -15.42 -17.48 9.08
C ILE A 481 -14.04 -17.09 8.54
N THR A 482 -13.28 -16.27 9.26
CA THR A 482 -11.89 -15.99 8.92
C THR A 482 -11.03 -17.24 9.10
N ALA A 483 -10.23 -17.56 8.09
CA ALA A 483 -9.30 -18.68 8.10
C ALA A 483 -8.38 -18.69 9.34
N LEU A 484 -8.19 -19.87 9.95
CA LEU A 484 -7.42 -20.02 11.18
C LEU A 484 -5.95 -19.61 10.98
N ASP A 485 -5.36 -20.01 9.87
CA ASP A 485 -3.96 -19.68 9.55
C ASP A 485 -3.76 -18.17 9.44
N LEU A 486 -4.69 -17.46 8.78
CA LEU A 486 -4.60 -16.02 8.65
C LEU A 486 -4.56 -15.31 10.02
N LYS A 487 -5.38 -15.77 10.97
CA LYS A 487 -5.38 -15.25 12.36
C LYS A 487 -4.11 -15.60 13.12
N ARG A 488 -3.60 -16.82 12.91
CA ARG A 488 -2.41 -17.31 13.60
C ARG A 488 -1.16 -16.58 13.14
N PHE A 489 -1.08 -16.27 11.84
CA PHE A 489 0.09 -15.64 11.25
C PHE A 489 0.07 -14.12 11.31
N SER A 490 -1.08 -13.45 11.52
CA SER A 490 -1.11 -11.99 11.75
C SER A 490 -0.55 -11.61 13.12
N ASP A 491 -0.14 -10.35 13.31
CA ASP A 491 0.26 -9.84 14.63
C ASP A 491 -0.95 -9.55 15.51
N GLU A 492 -2.04 -9.10 14.88
CA GLU A 492 -3.28 -8.78 15.56
C GLU A 492 -4.48 -9.26 14.72
N PHE A 493 -5.53 -9.70 15.40
CA PHE A 493 -6.81 -10.01 14.77
C PHE A 493 -7.88 -9.07 15.33
N ILE A 494 -8.45 -8.26 14.46
CA ILE A 494 -9.45 -7.25 14.77
C ILE A 494 -10.84 -7.81 14.45
N LEU A 495 -11.73 -7.70 15.42
CA LEU A 495 -13.09 -8.23 15.35
C LEU A 495 -13.97 -7.26 14.56
N ILE A 496 -14.64 -7.76 13.51
CA ILE A 496 -15.76 -7.04 12.90
C ILE A 496 -17.06 -7.52 13.54
N GLU A 497 -17.64 -6.67 14.37
CA GLU A 497 -18.87 -6.93 15.12
C GLU A 497 -20.10 -6.30 14.44
N GLU A 498 -21.29 -6.58 14.99
CA GLU A 498 -22.56 -6.14 14.41
C GLU A 498 -22.77 -4.61 14.47
N ASP A 499 -22.12 -3.93 15.42
CA ASP A 499 -22.13 -2.47 15.58
C ASP A 499 -21.49 -1.70 14.41
N LEU A 500 -20.62 -2.38 13.66
CA LEU A 500 -20.00 -1.94 12.41
C LEU A 500 -20.88 -2.22 11.17
N MET A 501 -22.13 -2.64 11.35
CA MET A 501 -23.10 -2.86 10.27
C MET A 501 -24.14 -1.72 10.17
N LEU A 502 -24.84 -1.67 9.03
CA LEU A 502 -25.99 -0.80 8.72
C LEU A 502 -27.33 -1.47 9.03
#